data_AF-A0A382W357-F1
#
_entry.id   AF-A0A382W357-F1
#
_cell.length_a   1.000
_cell.length_b   1.000
_cell.length_c   1.000
_cell.angle_alpha   90.00
_cell.angle_beta   90.00
_cell.angle_gamma   90.00
#
_symmetry.space_group_name_H-M   'P 1'
#
loop_
_entity.id
_entity.type
_entity.pdbx_description
1 polymer ?
#
loop_
_entity_poly.entity_id
_entity_poly.type
_entity_poly.pdbx_seq_one_letter_code
_entity_poly.pdbx_strand_id
1 'polypeptide(L)'
;MVMVIGIATGMLLSKSPSLIFLQNAGFANSLSTITSLVQLYQFPLIFLIGWRGYQKNDAPEHKKIGKIQPELIKSLGLKSRIIRDKNWKECCNWVIAESKNGHTCALIVPREFID
;
A
#
# COMPACT_ATOMS: atom_id res chain seq x y z
N MET A 1 11.18 -4.19 7.10
CA MET A 1 9.94 -3.50 6.67
C MET A 1 8.88 -3.37 7.76
N VAL A 2 8.76 -4.36 8.65
CA VAL A 2 8.02 -4.26 9.92
C VAL A 2 8.34 -2.98 10.71
N MET A 3 9.62 -2.59 10.77
CA MET A 3 10.05 -1.33 11.43
C MET A 3 9.41 -0.07 10.83
N VAL A 4 9.20 -0.01 9.51
CA VAL A 4 8.64 1.19 8.86
C VAL A 4 7.19 1.40 9.27
N ILE A 5 6.42 0.31 9.38
CA ILE A 5 5.03 0.37 9.85
C ILE A 5 4.96 0.78 11.32
N GLY A 6 5.85 0.25 12.16
CA GLY A 6 5.95 0.65 13.57
C GLY A 6 6.26 2.14 13.73
N ILE A 7 7.23 2.66 12.98
CA ILE A 7 7.59 4.10 13.00
C ILE A 7 6.41 4.96 12.55
N ALA A 8 5.78 4.62 11.42
CA ALA A 8 4.64 5.38 10.91
C ALA A 8 3.43 5.34 11.88
N THR A 9 3.22 4.22 12.56
CA THR A 9 2.21 4.10 13.62
C THR A 9 2.55 5.03 14.79
N GLY A 10 3.82 5.07 15.22
CA GLY A 10 4.28 6.00 16.26
C GLY A 10 4.08 7.47 15.86
N MET A 11 4.44 7.84 14.63
CA MET A 11 4.21 9.19 14.10
C MET A 11 2.72 9.55 14.06
N LEU A 12 1.87 8.61 13.65
CA LEU A 12 0.42 8.78 13.65
C LEU A 12 -0.12 9.04 15.06
N LEU A 13 0.37 8.30 16.07
CA LEU A 13 0.01 8.52 17.47
C LEU A 13 0.46 9.91 17.98
N SER A 14 1.57 10.44 17.45
CA SER A 14 2.01 11.82 17.69
C SER A 14 1.24 12.87 16.88
N LYS A 15 0.11 12.49 16.25
CA LYS A 15 -0.70 13.35 15.37
C LYS A 15 0.07 13.90 14.16
N SER A 16 1.13 13.21 13.75
CA SER A 16 1.89 13.52 12.53
C SER A 16 1.40 12.63 11.38
N PRO A 17 0.70 13.18 10.37
CA PRO A 17 0.26 12.41 9.21
C PRO A 17 1.46 11.75 8.53
N SER A 18 1.34 10.46 8.23
CA SER A 18 2.44 9.67 7.69
C SER A 18 1.94 8.78 6.56
N LEU A 19 2.80 8.57 5.56
CA LEU A 19 2.56 7.70 4.42
C LEU A 19 3.69 6.69 4.32
N ILE A 20 3.35 5.44 4.04
CA ILE A 20 4.30 4.34 3.96
C ILE A 20 4.44 3.92 2.51
N PHE A 21 5.64 4.09 1.94
CA PHE A 21 5.94 3.61 0.60
C PHE A 21 6.56 2.21 0.62
N LEU A 22 5.95 1.26 -0.08
CA LEU A 22 6.37 -0.14 -0.17
C LEU A 22 6.40 -0.60 -1.63
N GLN A 23 7.18 -1.64 -1.94
CA GLN A 23 7.05 -2.41 -3.18
C GLN A 23 6.28 -3.71 -2.91
N ASN A 24 6.07 -4.58 -3.91
CA ASN A 24 5.31 -5.84 -3.74
C ASN A 24 5.85 -6.73 -2.60
N ALA A 25 7.18 -6.89 -2.54
CA ALA A 25 7.83 -7.96 -1.78
C ALA A 25 7.88 -7.75 -0.26
N GLY A 26 8.47 -6.69 0.25
CA GLY A 26 7.68 -5.49 0.39
C GLY A 26 6.39 -5.75 1.18
N PHE A 27 5.30 -5.26 0.63
CA PHE A 27 3.96 -5.41 1.16
C PHE A 27 3.65 -6.84 1.64
N ALA A 28 4.01 -7.86 0.86
CA ALA A 28 3.81 -9.27 1.22
C ALA A 28 4.53 -9.68 2.53
N ASN A 29 5.77 -9.22 2.74
CA ASN A 29 6.53 -9.47 3.96
C ASN A 29 5.97 -8.74 5.18
N SER A 30 5.08 -7.78 4.98
CA SER A 30 4.48 -6.99 6.06
C SER A 30 3.03 -7.35 6.35
N LEU A 31 2.47 -8.37 5.68
CA LEU A 31 1.08 -8.80 5.89
C LEU A 31 0.78 -9.07 7.36
N SER A 32 1.64 -9.81 8.05
CA SER A 32 1.46 -10.13 9.47
C SER A 32 1.44 -8.88 10.36
N THR A 33 2.20 -7.83 10.03
CA THR A 33 2.19 -6.57 10.78
C THR A 33 0.98 -5.72 10.43
N ILE A 34 0.58 -5.69 9.16
CA ILE A 34 -0.63 -5.00 8.73
C ILE A 34 -1.84 -5.58 9.45
N THR A 35 -1.97 -6.90 9.54
CA THR A 35 -3.10 -7.54 10.23
C THR A 35 -3.01 -7.40 11.74
N SER A 36 -1.86 -7.72 12.35
CA SER A 36 -1.73 -7.79 13.82
C SER A 36 -1.57 -6.43 14.51
N LEU A 37 -1.14 -5.38 13.80
CA LEU A 37 -0.98 -4.04 14.37
C LEU A 37 -1.93 -3.04 13.72
N VAL A 38 -1.86 -2.88 12.40
CA VAL A 38 -2.58 -1.78 11.73
C VAL A 38 -4.09 -2.01 11.75
N GLN A 39 -4.54 -3.19 11.32
CA GLN A 39 -5.95 -3.55 11.29
C GLN A 39 -6.49 -3.88 12.67
N LEU A 40 -5.74 -4.61 13.50
CA LEU A 40 -6.20 -4.94 14.86
C LEU A 40 -6.53 -3.70 15.69
N TYR A 41 -5.69 -2.66 15.62
CA TYR A 41 -5.87 -1.41 16.35
C TYR A 41 -6.52 -0.29 15.51
N GLN A 42 -6.99 -0.61 14.31
CA GLN A 42 -7.71 0.32 13.41
C GLN A 42 -6.94 1.62 13.13
N PHE A 43 -5.63 1.53 12.91
CA PHE A 43 -4.81 2.71 12.61
C PHE A 43 -5.05 3.22 11.17
N PRO A 44 -5.43 4.49 10.95
CA PRO A 44 -5.71 5.06 9.62
C PRO A 44 -4.45 5.36 8.78
N LEU A 45 -3.60 4.37 8.57
CA LEU A 45 -2.39 4.50 7.77
C LEU A 45 -2.68 4.49 6.26
N ILE A 46 -1.89 5.27 5.52
CA ILE A 46 -1.91 5.30 4.06
C ILE A 46 -0.69 4.53 3.55
N PHE A 47 -0.94 3.51 2.73
CA PHE A 47 0.09 2.78 2.00
C PHE A 47 0.17 3.28 0.56
N LEU A 48 1.37 3.53 0.07
CA LEU A 48 1.67 3.70 -1.35
C LEU A 48 2.48 2.49 -1.79
N ILE A 49 1.89 1.62 -2.59
CA ILE A 49 2.48 0.33 -2.95
C ILE A 49 2.83 0.34 -4.43
N GLY A 50 4.12 0.34 -4.75
CA GLY A 50 4.60 0.09 -6.10
C GLY A 50 4.27 -1.35 -6.51
N TRP A 51 3.75 -1.52 -7.72
CA TRP A 51 3.37 -2.81 -8.30
C TRP A 51 4.31 -3.16 -9.46
N ARG A 52 5.36 -3.92 -9.14
CA ARG A 52 6.31 -4.53 -10.09
C ARG A 52 5.77 -5.83 -10.66
N GLY A 53 6.22 -6.26 -11.83
CA GLY A 53 5.65 -7.43 -12.51
C GLY A 53 4.22 -7.22 -13.04
N TYR A 54 3.75 -5.97 -13.11
CA TYR A 54 2.49 -5.60 -13.78
C TYR A 54 2.58 -5.85 -15.29
N GLN A 55 3.72 -5.54 -15.91
CA GLN A 55 4.02 -5.87 -17.31
C GLN A 55 4.78 -7.20 -17.45
N LYS A 56 4.59 -7.88 -18.60
CA LYS A 56 5.19 -9.20 -18.90
C LYS A 56 6.72 -9.21 -18.98
N ASN A 57 7.36 -8.05 -19.11
CA ASN A 57 8.81 -7.92 -19.33
C ASN A 57 9.62 -7.66 -18.05
N ASP A 58 8.99 -7.61 -16.87
CA ASP A 58 9.73 -7.51 -15.60
C ASP A 58 10.45 -8.83 -15.26
N ALA A 59 11.47 -8.76 -14.39
CA ALA A 59 12.27 -9.90 -13.99
C ALA A 59 11.40 -11.08 -13.48
N PRO A 60 11.76 -12.34 -13.78
CA PRO A 60 10.94 -13.51 -13.46
C PRO A 60 10.58 -13.63 -11.97
N GLU A 61 11.45 -13.14 -11.09
CA GLU A 61 11.22 -13.04 -9.63
C GLU A 61 10.06 -12.12 -9.24
N HIS A 62 9.81 -11.03 -9.98
CA HIS A 62 8.71 -10.11 -9.72
C HIS A 62 7.36 -10.58 -10.27
N LYS A 63 7.35 -11.48 -11.26
CA LYS A 63 6.11 -11.95 -11.91
C LYS A 63 5.17 -12.68 -10.95
N LYS A 64 5.72 -13.55 -10.09
CA LYS A 64 4.89 -14.32 -9.14
C LYS A 64 4.25 -13.42 -8.10
N ILE A 65 5.05 -12.57 -7.44
CA ILE A 65 4.55 -11.68 -6.39
C ILE A 65 3.64 -10.58 -6.97
N GLY A 66 3.96 -10.06 -8.15
CA GLY A 66 3.12 -9.09 -8.86
C GLY A 66 1.76 -9.67 -9.26
N LYS A 67 1.70 -10.94 -9.68
CA LYS A 67 0.43 -11.59 -10.03
C LYS A 67 -0.51 -11.74 -8.84
N ILE A 68 0.02 -12.11 -7.67
CA ILE A 68 -0.80 -12.36 -6.47
C ILE A 68 -1.14 -11.09 -5.68
N GLN A 69 -0.43 -9.98 -5.92
CA GLN A 69 -0.60 -8.75 -5.13
C GLN A 69 -2.06 -8.23 -5.07
N PRO A 70 -2.84 -8.19 -6.17
CA PRO A 70 -4.25 -7.80 -6.10
C PRO A 70 -5.08 -8.74 -5.21
N GLU A 71 -4.80 -10.04 -5.25
CA GLU A 71 -5.48 -11.03 -4.40
C GLU A 71 -5.12 -10.84 -2.92
N LEU A 72 -3.85 -10.53 -2.62
CA LEU A 72 -3.42 -10.23 -1.25
C LEU A 72 -4.11 -8.98 -0.69
N ILE A 73 -4.17 -7.89 -1.47
CA ILE A 73 -4.86 -6.66 -1.09
C ILE A 73 -6.35 -6.93 -0.83
N LYS A 74 -6.99 -7.68 -1.74
CA LYS A 74 -8.40 -8.07 -1.60
C LYS A 74 -8.64 -8.95 -0.37
N SER A 75 -7.76 -9.92 -0.12
CA SER A 75 -7.85 -10.84 1.02
C SER A 75 -7.67 -10.12 2.36
N LEU A 76 -6.85 -9.08 2.39
CA LEU A 76 -6.74 -8.20 3.57
C LEU A 76 -7.93 -7.26 3.74
N GLY A 77 -8.85 -7.16 2.77
CA GLY A 77 -9.95 -6.19 2.82
C GLY A 77 -9.48 -4.73 2.77
N LEU A 78 -8.26 -4.47 2.27
CA LEU A 78 -7.73 -3.11 2.20
C LEU A 78 -8.43 -2.33 1.09
N LYS A 79 -9.02 -1.19 1.47
CA LYS A 79 -9.52 -0.21 0.50
C LYS A 79 -8.36 0.27 -0.34
N SER A 80 -8.45 0.08 -1.66
CA SER A 80 -7.36 0.44 -2.56
C SER A 80 -7.80 1.02 -3.89
N ARG A 81 -6.95 1.87 -4.48
CA ARG A 81 -7.11 2.39 -5.84
C ARG A 81 -5.79 2.33 -6.60
N ILE A 82 -5.86 2.11 -7.91
CA ILE A 82 -4.70 2.17 -8.80
C ILE A 82 -4.52 3.61 -9.28
N ILE A 83 -3.33 4.16 -9.09
CA ILE A 83 -2.93 5.50 -9.54
C ILE A 83 -2.33 5.43 -10.94
N ARG A 84 -2.73 6.37 -11.79
CA ARG A 84 -2.18 6.65 -13.11
C ARG A 84 -2.11 8.17 -13.32
N ASP A 85 -1.39 8.63 -14.34
CA ASP A 85 -1.28 10.06 -14.67
C ASP A 85 -2.62 10.78 -14.83
N LYS A 86 -3.65 10.08 -15.31
CA LYS A 86 -4.97 10.69 -15.55
C LYS A 86 -5.81 10.87 -14.29
N ASN A 87 -5.58 10.09 -13.23
CA ASN A 87 -6.46 10.03 -12.05
C ASN A 87 -5.75 10.30 -10.71
N TRP A 88 -4.46 10.64 -10.71
CA TRP A 88 -3.67 10.75 -9.49
C TRP A 88 -4.25 11.74 -8.47
N LYS A 89 -4.75 12.90 -8.92
CA LYS A 89 -5.36 13.91 -8.03
C LYS A 89 -6.57 13.36 -7.29
N GLU A 90 -7.47 12.70 -8.02
CA GLU A 90 -8.68 12.11 -7.45
C GLU A 90 -8.35 10.96 -6.49
N CYS A 91 -7.37 10.13 -6.83
CA CYS A 91 -6.87 9.06 -5.96
C CYS A 91 -6.26 9.61 -4.67
N CYS A 92 -5.45 10.67 -4.74
CA CYS A 92 -4.87 11.33 -3.57
C CYS A 92 -5.97 11.94 -2.66
N ASN A 93 -6.92 12.67 -3.25
CA ASN A 93 -8.03 13.23 -2.49
C ASN A 93 -8.87 12.14 -1.80
N TRP A 94 -9.15 11.05 -2.51
CA TRP A 94 -9.87 9.91 -1.97
C TRP A 94 -9.12 9.26 -0.80
N VAL A 95 -7.83 8.98 -0.92
CA VAL A 95 -7.09 8.29 0.15
C VAL A 95 -6.96 9.14 1.41
N ILE A 96 -6.80 10.46 1.25
CA ILE A 96 -6.75 11.40 2.37
C ILE A 96 -8.11 11.44 3.07
N ALA A 97 -9.22 11.46 2.31
CA ALA A 97 -10.56 11.44 2.88
C ALA A 97 -10.83 10.14 3.64
N GLU A 98 -10.46 8.99 3.09
CA GLU A 98 -10.65 7.69 3.76
C GLU A 98 -9.81 7.57 5.04
N SER A 99 -8.55 8.02 5.01
CA SER A 99 -7.69 8.04 6.20
C SER A 99 -8.27 8.94 7.30
N LYS A 100 -8.80 10.11 6.95
CA LYS A 100 -9.51 10.99 7.91
C LYS A 100 -10.76 10.33 8.49
N ASN A 101 -11.40 9.43 7.76
CA ASN A 101 -12.54 8.63 8.24
C ASN A 101 -12.13 7.40 9.06
N GLY A 102 -10.85 7.26 9.42
CA GLY A 102 -10.36 6.16 10.26
C GLY A 102 -9.95 4.91 9.47
N HIS A 103 -10.03 4.92 8.13
CA HIS A 103 -9.74 3.74 7.34
C HIS A 103 -8.27 3.63 6.96
N THR A 104 -7.68 2.45 7.15
CA THR A 104 -6.42 2.06 6.50
C THR A 104 -6.65 1.85 5.01
N CYS A 105 -5.85 2.53 4.17
CA CYS A 105 -6.05 2.52 2.71
C CYS A 105 -4.74 2.37 1.94
N ALA A 106 -4.84 1.93 0.69
CA ALA A 106 -3.68 1.77 -0.19
C ALA A 106 -3.86 2.43 -1.56
N LEU A 107 -2.81 3.06 -2.05
CA LEU A 107 -2.66 3.52 -3.42
C LEU A 107 -1.67 2.61 -4.12
N ILE A 108 -2.07 2.03 -5.25
CA ILE A 108 -1.25 1.10 -6.01
C ILE A 108 -0.67 1.84 -7.21
N VAL A 109 0.65 1.86 -7.31
CA VAL A 109 1.38 2.52 -8.41
C VAL A 109 1.87 1.43 -9.37
N PRO A 110 1.19 1.19 -10.50
CA PRO A 110 1.65 0.22 -11.48
C PRO A 110 2.94 0.71 -12.12
N ARG A 111 3.91 -0.19 -12.30
CA ARG A 111 5.11 0.14 -13.08
C ARG A 111 4.78 0.01 -14.56
N GLU A 112 4.49 1.14 -15.20
CA GLU A 112 4.13 1.22 -16.62
C GLU A 112 5.34 1.50 -17.54
N PHE A 113 6.49 1.92 -16.98
CA PHE A 113 7.71 2.20 -17.72
C PHE A 113 8.80 1.15 -17.42
N ILE A 114 9.38 0.60 -18.49
CA ILE A 114 10.62 -0.18 -18.48
C ILE A 114 11.70 0.80 -18.89
N ASP A 115 12.41 1.37 -17.92
CA ASP A 115 13.73 1.93 -18.19
C ASP A 115 14.74 0.79 -18.31
#